data_AF-A0A8B7VDY3-F1
#
_entry.id   AF-A0A8B7VDY3-F1
#
_cell.length_a   1.000
_cell.length_b   1.000
_cell.length_c   1.000
_cell.angle_alpha   90.00
_cell.angle_beta   90.00
_cell.angle_gamma   90.00
#
_symmetry.space_group_name_H-M   'P 1'
#
loop_
_entity.id
_entity.type
_entity.pdbx_description
1 polymer ?
#
loop_
_entity_poly.entity_id
_entity_poly.type
_entity_poly.pdbx_seq_one_letter_code
_entity_poly.pdbx_strand_id
1 'polypeptide(L)'
;MSNVTQESRQASVQLWRSRLGRVLYSMANCLLLMKDYVLAVDAYREVIKYHPEQEPQLLSGIGRILLQIGDIKTAEKYFQEVEKVTQKLDGPQGKIMVLMNRAFLHLGQNNFAEAHKFFTEILRMDPTNAVANNNAAVCLLYLGKLKDSLRQLEAMVQQDPRHYLHESVLFNLTTMYELESSRSMQKKQSLLEAVASKEGDSFNTQCLKLA
;
A
#
# COMPACT_ATOMS: atom_id res chain seq x y z
N MET A 1 -51.28 -11.23 2.80
CA MET A 1 -49.91 -11.30 2.28
C MET A 1 -49.46 -9.88 2.04
N SER A 2 -48.49 -9.37 2.81
CA SER A 2 -47.98 -8.01 2.63
C SER A 2 -47.23 -7.94 1.30
N ASN A 3 -47.80 -7.27 0.30
CA ASN A 3 -47.14 -7.06 -0.98
C ASN A 3 -45.88 -6.21 -0.74
N VAL A 4 -44.71 -6.80 -0.99
CA VAL A 4 -43.44 -6.10 -0.97
C VAL A 4 -43.50 -4.99 -2.02
N THR A 5 -43.35 -3.73 -1.58
CA THR A 5 -43.37 -2.59 -2.50
C THR A 5 -42.18 -2.67 -3.46
N GLN A 6 -42.33 -2.12 -4.67
CA GLN A 6 -41.23 -2.06 -5.64
C GLN A 6 -39.99 -1.37 -5.07
N GLU A 7 -40.19 -0.33 -4.25
CA GLU A 7 -39.14 0.36 -3.51
C GLU A 7 -38.42 -0.56 -2.52
N SER A 8 -39.16 -1.34 -1.72
CA SER A 8 -38.57 -2.32 -0.80
C SER A 8 -37.76 -3.38 -1.54
N ARG A 9 -38.21 -3.82 -2.72
CA ARG A 9 -37.47 -4.74 -3.58
C ARG A 9 -36.20 -4.12 -4.13
N GLN A 10 -36.24 -2.87 -4.60
CA GLN A 10 -35.06 -2.15 -5.10
C GLN A 10 -34.02 -1.92 -3.99
N ALA A 11 -34.46 -1.49 -2.80
CA ALA A 11 -33.59 -1.31 -1.65
C ALA A 11 -32.91 -2.62 -1.23
N SER A 12 -33.65 -3.74 -1.25
CA SER A 12 -33.09 -5.07 -0.99
C SER A 12 -32.02 -5.45 -2.01
N VAL A 13 -32.27 -5.25 -3.31
CA VAL A 13 -31.29 -5.54 -4.37
C VAL A 13 -30.03 -4.68 -4.22
N GLN A 14 -30.17 -3.39 -3.91
CA GLN A 14 -29.02 -2.51 -3.67
C GLN A 14 -28.18 -2.97 -2.47
N LEU A 15 -28.84 -3.37 -1.38
CA LEU A 15 -28.16 -3.92 -0.20
C LEU A 15 -27.41 -5.21 -0.53
N TRP A 16 -28.03 -6.13 -1.28
CA TRP A 16 -27.39 -7.37 -1.71
C TRP A 16 -26.19 -7.13 -2.63
N ARG A 17 -26.30 -6.19 -3.58
CA ARG A 17 -25.18 -5.79 -4.45
C ARG A 17 -24.02 -5.21 -3.66
N SER A 18 -24.30 -4.33 -2.69
CA SER A 18 -23.27 -3.76 -1.82
C SER A 18 -22.58 -4.83 -0.97
N ARG A 19 -23.33 -5.80 -0.43
CA ARG A 19 -22.76 -6.93 0.32
C ARG A 19 -21.90 -7.82 -0.58
N LEU A 20 -22.38 -8.12 -1.78
CA LEU A 20 -21.64 -8.91 -2.77
C LEU A 20 -20.32 -8.24 -3.13
N GLY A 21 -20.32 -6.93 -3.42
CA GLY A 21 -19.10 -6.18 -3.70
C GLY A 21 -18.08 -6.21 -2.55
N ARG A 22 -18.54 -6.11 -1.29
CA ARG A 22 -17.67 -6.26 -0.11
C ARG A 22 -17.07 -7.65 0.01
N VAL A 23 -17.86 -8.70 -0.19
CA VAL A 23 -17.38 -10.08 -0.15
C VAL A 23 -16.36 -10.35 -1.26
N LEU A 24 -16.63 -9.88 -2.48
CA LEU A 24 -15.69 -9.96 -3.60
C LEU A 24 -14.37 -9.24 -3.30
N TYR A 25 -14.43 -8.07 -2.64
CA TYR A 25 -13.24 -7.35 -2.22
C TYR A 25 -12.42 -8.14 -1.20
N SER A 26 -13.07 -8.73 -0.19
CA SER A 26 -12.40 -9.62 0.77
C SER A 26 -11.77 -10.83 0.08
N MET A 27 -12.48 -11.47 -0.86
CA MET A 27 -11.94 -12.58 -1.66
C MET A 27 -10.72 -12.15 -2.48
N ALA A 28 -10.76 -10.98 -3.13
CA ALA A 28 -9.64 -10.44 -3.88
C ALA A 28 -8.39 -10.24 -3.01
N ASN A 29 -8.56 -9.76 -1.77
CA ASN A 29 -7.46 -9.62 -0.82
C ASN A 29 -6.90 -10.96 -0.37
N CYS A 30 -7.74 -11.97 -0.14
CA CYS A 30 -7.28 -13.33 0.15
C CYS A 30 -6.49 -13.92 -1.03
N LEU A 31 -6.97 -13.75 -2.27
CA LEU A 31 -6.27 -14.18 -3.48
C LEU A 31 -4.89 -13.51 -3.60
N LEU A 32 -4.82 -12.20 -3.31
CA LEU A 32 -3.56 -11.45 -3.29
C LEU A 32 -2.58 -11.99 -2.24
N LEU A 33 -3.05 -12.30 -1.03
CA LEU A 33 -2.23 -12.91 0.03
C LEU A 33 -1.73 -14.31 -0.36
N MET A 34 -2.55 -15.08 -1.07
CA MET A 34 -2.16 -16.37 -1.64
C MET A 34 -1.26 -16.24 -2.88
N LYS A 35 -0.98 -15.01 -3.33
CA LYS A 35 -0.21 -14.69 -4.55
C LYS A 35 -0.85 -15.20 -5.84
N ASP A 36 -2.16 -15.45 -5.83
CA ASP A 36 -2.93 -15.73 -7.03
C ASP A 36 -3.31 -14.41 -7.70
N TYR A 37 -2.33 -13.80 -8.37
CA TYR A 37 -2.44 -12.45 -8.92
C TYR A 37 -3.48 -12.36 -10.05
N VAL A 38 -3.63 -13.42 -10.85
CA VAL A 38 -4.58 -13.44 -11.98
C VAL A 38 -6.01 -13.37 -11.44
N LEU A 39 -6.36 -14.28 -10.52
CA LEU A 39 -7.69 -14.27 -9.92
C LEU A 39 -7.94 -13.02 -9.07
N ALA A 40 -6.91 -12.48 -8.39
CA ALA A 40 -7.05 -11.23 -7.64
C ALA A 40 -7.42 -10.05 -8.54
N VAL A 41 -6.78 -9.93 -9.71
CA VAL A 41 -7.09 -8.87 -10.69
C VAL A 41 -8.51 -9.03 -11.24
N ASP A 42 -8.93 -10.25 -11.57
CA ASP A 42 -10.29 -10.51 -12.06
C ASP A 42 -11.34 -10.21 -10.98
N ALA A 43 -11.07 -10.59 -9.74
CA ALA A 43 -11.95 -10.26 -8.61
C ALA A 43 -12.06 -8.74 -8.41
N TYR A 44 -10.96 -7.97 -8.48
CA TYR A 44 -11.03 -6.51 -8.42
C TYR A 44 -11.82 -5.90 -9.58
N ARG A 45 -11.71 -6.44 -10.79
CA ARG A 45 -12.54 -6.00 -11.93
C ARG A 45 -14.03 -6.24 -11.68
N GLU A 46 -14.39 -7.35 -11.05
CA GLU A 46 -15.78 -7.59 -10.64
C GLU A 46 -16.23 -6.62 -9.55
N VAL A 47 -15.38 -6.30 -8.57
CA VAL A 47 -15.72 -5.31 -7.51
C VAL A 47 -16.07 -3.94 -8.12
N ILE A 48 -15.34 -3.50 -9.14
CA ILE A 48 -15.60 -2.21 -9.83
C ILE A 48 -17.05 -2.12 -10.34
N LYS A 49 -17.63 -3.24 -10.81
CA LYS A 49 -19.01 -3.26 -11.31
C LYS A 49 -20.05 -2.98 -10.23
N TYR A 50 -19.74 -3.29 -8.98
CA TYR A 50 -20.62 -3.07 -7.82
C TYR A 50 -20.29 -1.79 -7.05
N HIS A 51 -19.05 -1.32 -7.16
CA HIS A 51 -18.51 -0.14 -6.47
C HIS A 51 -17.77 0.78 -7.45
N PRO A 52 -18.48 1.40 -8.42
CA PRO A 52 -17.84 2.29 -9.39
C PRO A 52 -17.19 3.51 -8.75
N GLU A 53 -17.63 3.92 -7.56
CA GLU A 53 -17.03 5.01 -6.78
C GLU A 53 -15.60 4.71 -6.31
N GLN A 54 -15.21 3.43 -6.28
CA GLN A 54 -13.88 2.97 -5.88
C GLN A 54 -12.98 2.62 -7.08
N GLU A 55 -13.47 2.86 -8.30
CA GLU A 55 -12.77 2.49 -9.53
C GLU A 55 -11.31 3.01 -9.56
N PRO A 56 -10.99 4.28 -9.26
CA PRO A 56 -9.61 4.76 -9.28
C PRO A 56 -8.68 4.00 -8.31
N GLN A 57 -9.18 3.67 -7.12
CA GLN A 57 -8.43 2.96 -6.08
C GLN A 57 -8.19 1.49 -6.49
N LEU A 58 -9.21 0.85 -7.08
CA LEU A 58 -9.13 -0.53 -7.55
C LEU A 58 -8.22 -0.66 -8.78
N LEU A 59 -8.31 0.26 -9.74
CA LEU A 59 -7.39 0.32 -10.89
C LEU A 59 -5.94 0.56 -10.44
N SER A 60 -5.72 1.42 -9.44
CA SER A 60 -4.41 1.60 -8.82
C SER A 60 -3.91 0.31 -8.15
N GLY A 61 -4.80 -0.43 -7.48
CA GLY A 61 -4.51 -1.74 -6.90
C GLY A 61 -4.08 -2.76 -7.94
N ILE A 62 -4.82 -2.87 -9.04
CA ILE A 62 -4.48 -3.74 -10.18
C ILE A 62 -3.11 -3.36 -10.76
N GLY A 63 -2.84 -2.06 -10.97
CA GLY A 63 -1.54 -1.60 -11.44
C GLY A 63 -0.39 -2.02 -10.53
N ARG A 64 -0.56 -1.94 -9.19
CA ARG A 64 0.46 -2.40 -8.22
C ARG A 64 0.67 -3.93 -8.28
N ILE A 65 -0.39 -4.71 -8.46
CA ILE A 65 -0.28 -6.17 -8.64
C ILE A 65 0.51 -6.48 -9.91
N LEU A 66 0.23 -5.77 -11.01
CA LEU A 66 0.93 -5.95 -12.28
C LEU A 66 2.43 -5.60 -12.17
N LEU A 67 2.79 -4.56 -11.42
CA LEU A 67 4.19 -4.28 -11.09
C LEU A 67 4.84 -5.43 -10.31
N GLN A 68 4.13 -6.04 -9.36
CA GLN A 68 4.66 -7.14 -8.54
C GLN A 68 5.00 -8.39 -9.38
N ILE A 69 4.25 -8.64 -10.46
CA ILE A 69 4.52 -9.74 -11.39
C ILE A 69 5.44 -9.35 -12.56
N GLY A 70 5.92 -8.11 -12.58
CA GLY A 70 6.84 -7.59 -13.60
C GLY A 70 6.19 -7.08 -14.90
N ASP A 71 4.85 -7.04 -14.99
CA ASP A 71 4.14 -6.45 -16.13
C ASP A 71 4.03 -4.92 -15.99
N ILE A 72 5.17 -4.27 -16.14
CA ILE A 72 5.31 -2.80 -16.03
C ILE A 72 4.46 -2.09 -17.10
N LYS A 73 4.39 -2.65 -18.31
CA LYS A 73 3.69 -2.04 -19.45
C LYS A 73 2.18 -2.00 -19.21
N THR A 74 1.59 -3.07 -18.70
CA THR A 74 0.16 -3.09 -18.40
C THR A 74 -0.14 -2.27 -17.14
N ALA A 75 0.74 -2.29 -16.13
CA ALA A 75 0.61 -1.43 -14.95
C ALA A 75 0.53 0.06 -15.32
N GLU A 76 1.40 0.52 -16.23
CA GLU A 76 1.39 1.89 -16.72
C GLU A 76 0.06 2.27 -17.36
N LYS A 77 -0.53 1.40 -18.19
CA LYS A 77 -1.84 1.64 -18.79
C LYS A 77 -2.92 1.84 -17.73
N TYR A 78 -2.95 0.98 -16.70
CA TYR A 78 -3.90 1.13 -15.60
C TYR A 78 -3.72 2.45 -14.84
N PHE A 79 -2.47 2.87 -14.59
CA PHE A 79 -2.21 4.15 -13.94
C PHE A 79 -2.59 5.35 -14.81
N GLN A 80 -2.41 5.27 -16.13
CA GLN A 80 -2.88 6.30 -17.06
C GLN A 80 -4.41 6.41 -17.06
N GLU A 81 -5.14 5.29 -16.97
CA GLU A 81 -6.59 5.33 -16.80
C GLU A 81 -7.00 5.98 -15.47
N VAL A 82 -6.31 5.68 -14.37
CA VAL A 82 -6.53 6.36 -13.08
C VAL A 82 -6.33 7.87 -13.23
N GLU A 83 -5.28 8.31 -13.92
CA GLU A 83 -5.02 9.72 -14.14
C GLU A 83 -6.16 10.39 -14.93
N LYS A 84 -6.69 9.76 -15.98
CA LYS A 84 -7.83 10.26 -16.75
C LYS A 84 -9.10 10.39 -15.90
N VAL A 85 -9.38 9.40 -15.05
CA VAL A 85 -10.58 9.41 -14.19
C VAL A 85 -10.43 10.46 -13.09
N THR A 86 -9.24 10.58 -12.50
CA THR A 86 -8.96 11.51 -11.39
C THR A 86 -8.77 12.95 -11.83
N GLN A 87 -8.41 13.23 -13.08
CA GLN A 87 -8.45 14.59 -13.64
C GLN A 87 -9.83 15.26 -13.54
N LYS A 88 -10.90 14.45 -13.45
CA LYS A 88 -12.27 14.92 -13.25
C LYS A 88 -12.65 15.09 -11.77
N LEU A 89 -11.80 14.61 -10.86
CA LEU A 89 -12.02 14.62 -9.42
C LEU A 89 -11.14 15.70 -8.80
N ASP A 90 -11.73 16.85 -8.49
CA ASP A 90 -11.03 17.91 -7.76
C ASP A 90 -10.77 17.46 -6.32
N GLY A 91 -9.51 17.27 -5.96
CA GLY A 91 -9.14 17.02 -4.57
C GLY A 91 -7.67 16.61 -4.35
N PRO A 92 -7.12 16.93 -3.17
CA PRO A 92 -5.74 16.56 -2.81
C PRO A 92 -5.53 15.04 -2.82
N GLN A 93 -6.58 14.27 -2.51
CA GLN A 93 -6.52 12.81 -2.48
C GLN A 93 -6.32 12.20 -3.87
N GLY A 94 -6.97 12.76 -4.91
CA GLY A 94 -6.76 12.34 -6.30
C GLY A 94 -5.33 12.60 -6.76
N LYS A 95 -4.80 13.79 -6.44
CA LYS A 95 -3.41 14.14 -6.74
C LYS A 95 -2.41 13.21 -6.04
N ILE A 96 -2.59 12.92 -4.74
CA ILE A 96 -1.72 11.98 -4.01
C ILE A 96 -1.76 10.58 -4.65
N MET A 97 -2.93 10.09 -5.03
CA MET A 97 -3.08 8.79 -5.69
C MET A 97 -2.33 8.72 -7.04
N VAL A 98 -2.41 9.76 -7.87
CA VAL A 98 -1.66 9.83 -9.13
C VAL A 98 -0.16 9.87 -8.88
N LEU A 99 0.30 10.69 -7.93
CA LEU A 99 1.73 10.75 -7.56
C LEU A 99 2.23 9.41 -7.03
N MET A 100 1.42 8.71 -6.23
CA MET A 100 1.75 7.39 -5.68
C MET A 100 1.92 6.36 -6.81
N ASN A 101 1.01 6.34 -7.78
CA ASN A 101 1.08 5.45 -8.94
C ASN A 101 2.32 5.73 -9.81
N ARG A 102 2.65 7.01 -10.06
CA ARG A 102 3.87 7.41 -10.76
C ARG A 102 5.13 6.96 -10.00
N ALA A 103 5.16 7.16 -8.68
CA ALA A 103 6.27 6.72 -7.85
C ALA A 103 6.49 5.20 -7.92
N PHE A 104 5.42 4.41 -7.83
CA PHE A 104 5.49 2.96 -7.98
C PHE A 104 5.91 2.51 -9.39
N LEU A 105 5.45 3.20 -10.44
CA LEU A 105 5.89 2.91 -11.80
C LEU A 105 7.40 3.13 -11.96
N HIS A 106 7.93 4.23 -11.44
CA HIS A 106 9.37 4.48 -11.44
C HIS A 106 10.14 3.47 -10.59
N LEU A 107 9.61 3.03 -9.46
CA LEU A 107 10.18 1.90 -8.70
C LEU A 107 10.27 0.63 -9.54
N GLY A 108 9.19 0.25 -10.22
CA GLY A 108 9.17 -0.92 -11.10
C GLY A 108 10.17 -0.83 -12.26
N GLN A 109 10.49 0.38 -12.71
CA GLN A 109 11.51 0.66 -13.72
C GLN A 109 12.93 0.79 -13.17
N ASN A 110 13.15 0.58 -11.87
CA ASN A 110 14.42 0.83 -11.16
C ASN A 110 14.90 2.30 -11.20
N ASN A 111 13.99 3.23 -11.49
CA ASN A 111 14.24 4.67 -11.51
C ASN A 111 14.09 5.28 -10.10
N PHE A 112 14.92 4.83 -9.15
CA PHE A 112 14.79 5.16 -7.72
C PHE A 112 14.86 6.66 -7.42
N ALA A 113 15.63 7.43 -8.20
CA ALA A 113 15.74 8.88 -8.02
C ALA A 113 14.41 9.60 -8.32
N GLU A 114 13.73 9.22 -9.41
CA GLU A 114 12.42 9.81 -9.76
C GLU A 114 11.33 9.32 -8.82
N ALA A 115 11.33 8.04 -8.45
CA ALA A 115 10.42 7.50 -7.46
C ALA A 115 10.51 8.27 -6.12
N HIS A 116 11.74 8.52 -5.64
CA HIS A 116 11.97 9.30 -4.43
C HIS A 116 11.40 10.72 -4.53
N LYS A 117 11.55 11.40 -5.67
CA LYS A 117 10.99 12.74 -5.89
C LYS A 117 9.47 12.74 -5.73
N PHE A 118 8.79 11.78 -6.34
CA PHE A 118 7.33 11.67 -6.22
C PHE A 118 6.88 11.35 -4.79
N PHE A 119 7.53 10.41 -4.10
CA PHE A 119 7.22 10.16 -2.69
C PHE A 119 7.48 11.38 -1.81
N THR A 120 8.55 12.14 -2.07
CA THR A 120 8.83 13.39 -1.35
C THR A 120 7.76 14.45 -1.61
N GLU A 121 7.22 14.54 -2.84
CA GLU A 121 6.10 15.42 -3.13
C GLU A 121 4.84 15.02 -2.35
N ILE A 122 4.54 13.71 -2.27
CA ILE A 122 3.43 13.20 -1.45
C ILE A 122 3.61 13.61 0.00
N LEU A 123 4.81 13.44 0.57
CA LEU A 123 5.11 13.80 1.96
C LEU A 123 5.03 15.30 2.26
N ARG A 124 5.16 16.17 1.24
CA ARG A 124 4.90 17.61 1.41
C ARG A 124 3.42 17.92 1.49
N MET A 125 2.57 17.10 0.86
CA MET A 125 1.11 17.25 0.87
C MET A 125 0.47 16.54 2.07
N ASP A 126 0.98 15.37 2.42
CA ASP A 126 0.55 14.51 3.52
C ASP A 126 1.80 13.97 4.26
N PRO A 127 2.31 14.74 5.25
CA PRO A 127 3.49 14.32 6.03
C PRO A 127 3.28 13.04 6.83
N THR A 128 2.03 12.63 7.06
CA THR A 128 1.66 11.43 7.82
C THR A 128 1.54 10.18 6.95
N ASN A 129 1.83 10.29 5.66
CA ASN A 129 1.70 9.17 4.73
C ASN A 129 2.79 8.11 4.95
N ALA A 130 2.50 7.12 5.81
CA ALA A 130 3.42 6.05 6.16
C ALA A 130 3.93 5.27 4.93
N VAL A 131 3.06 5.05 3.94
CA VAL A 131 3.39 4.32 2.70
C VAL A 131 4.40 5.11 1.87
N ALA A 132 4.18 6.40 1.65
CA ALA A 132 5.13 7.24 0.91
C ALA A 132 6.46 7.39 1.65
N ASN A 133 6.42 7.54 2.98
CA ASN A 133 7.63 7.66 3.79
C ASN A 133 8.49 6.39 3.71
N ASN A 134 7.86 5.22 3.90
CA ASN A 134 8.55 3.94 3.80
C ASN A 134 9.17 3.71 2.43
N ASN A 135 8.42 3.97 1.34
CA ASN A 135 8.95 3.79 0.00
C ASN A 135 10.01 4.83 -0.39
N ALA A 136 9.93 6.07 0.11
CA ALA A 136 11.00 7.06 -0.04
C ALA A 136 12.29 6.58 0.63
N ALA A 137 12.21 6.04 1.85
CA ALA A 137 13.37 5.45 2.51
C ALA A 137 13.96 4.27 1.71
N VAL A 138 13.11 3.36 1.20
CA VAL A 138 13.57 2.29 0.30
C VAL A 138 14.28 2.85 -0.93
N CYS A 139 13.78 3.93 -1.54
CA CYS A 139 14.48 4.58 -2.64
C CYS A 139 15.87 5.11 -2.21
N LEU A 140 15.98 5.73 -1.03
CA LEU A 140 17.26 6.20 -0.49
C LEU A 140 18.26 5.03 -0.31
N LEU A 141 17.79 3.88 0.18
CA LEU A 141 18.60 2.67 0.29
C LEU A 141 19.16 2.25 -1.08
N TYR A 142 18.33 2.13 -2.10
CA TYR A 142 18.76 1.77 -3.46
C TYR A 142 19.67 2.81 -4.12
N LEU A 143 19.59 4.07 -3.70
CA LEU A 143 20.50 5.14 -4.11
C LEU A 143 21.81 5.15 -3.31
N GLY A 144 22.05 4.16 -2.44
CA GLY A 144 23.26 4.06 -1.62
C GLY A 144 23.28 4.99 -0.41
N LYS A 145 22.17 5.68 -0.11
CA LYS A 145 22.04 6.63 1.00
C LYS A 145 21.48 5.96 2.26
N LEU A 146 22.14 4.89 2.69
CA LEU A 146 21.70 4.04 3.81
C LEU A 146 21.44 4.84 5.10
N LYS A 147 22.32 5.79 5.45
CA LYS A 147 22.19 6.60 6.67
C LYS A 147 20.98 7.53 6.63
N ASP A 148 20.68 8.13 5.47
CA ASP A 148 19.52 9.00 5.31
C ASP A 148 18.22 8.18 5.36
N SER A 149 18.22 7.01 4.73
CA SER A 149 17.12 6.04 4.79
C SER A 149 16.78 5.63 6.23
N LEU A 150 17.80 5.24 7.01
CA LEU A 150 17.65 4.87 8.41
C LEU A 150 17.09 6.03 9.23
N ARG A 151 17.71 7.21 9.12
CA ARG A 151 17.25 8.40 9.85
C ARG A 151 15.79 8.72 9.55
N GLN A 152 15.37 8.58 8.30
CA GLN A 152 14.01 8.86 7.89
C GLN A 152 13.00 7.87 8.51
N LEU A 153 13.25 6.56 8.44
CA LEU A 153 12.36 5.56 9.04
C LEU A 153 12.35 5.63 10.57
N GLU A 154 13.52 5.81 11.20
CA GLU A 154 13.63 5.97 12.65
C GLU A 154 12.85 7.19 13.14
N ALA A 155 12.96 8.32 12.44
CA ALA A 155 12.22 9.53 12.77
C ALA A 155 10.70 9.32 12.65
N MET A 156 10.23 8.65 11.59
CA MET A 156 8.81 8.31 11.43
C MET A 156 8.33 7.43 12.58
N VAL A 157 9.06 6.37 12.90
CA VAL A 157 8.74 5.47 14.01
C VAL A 157 8.74 6.20 15.35
N GLN A 158 9.70 7.10 15.61
CA GLN A 158 9.75 7.86 16.86
C GLN A 158 8.56 8.81 17.05
N GLN A 159 7.97 9.32 15.98
CA GLN A 159 6.81 10.22 16.07
C GLN A 159 5.56 9.53 16.61
N ASP A 160 5.21 8.38 16.03
CA ASP A 160 4.12 7.55 16.51
C ASP A 160 4.44 6.07 16.29
N PRO A 161 5.13 5.43 17.24
CA PRO A 161 5.50 4.05 17.06
C PRO A 161 4.31 3.10 17.21
N ARG A 162 3.08 3.53 17.52
CA ARG A 162 1.88 2.67 17.41
C ARG A 162 1.34 2.68 15.99
N HIS A 163 1.38 3.83 15.34
CA HIS A 163 0.88 3.98 13.98
C HIS A 163 1.87 3.45 12.92
N TYR A 164 3.18 3.68 13.12
CA TYR A 164 4.18 3.44 12.09
C TYR A 164 4.95 2.11 12.21
N LEU A 165 4.95 1.45 13.38
CA LEU A 165 5.59 0.14 13.55
C LEU A 165 4.69 -0.99 13.04
N HIS A 166 4.74 -1.25 11.74
CA HIS A 166 4.13 -2.41 11.10
C HIS A 166 5.19 -3.23 10.35
N GLU A 167 4.81 -4.43 9.92
CA GLU A 167 5.72 -5.47 9.41
C GLU A 167 6.67 -4.98 8.30
N SER A 168 6.19 -4.14 7.37
CA SER A 168 7.00 -3.65 6.24
C SER A 168 8.11 -2.67 6.68
N VAL A 169 7.79 -1.76 7.61
CA VAL A 169 8.74 -0.80 8.18
C VAL A 169 9.78 -1.53 9.02
N LEU A 170 9.35 -2.52 9.81
CA LEU A 170 10.23 -3.35 10.62
C LEU A 170 11.18 -4.19 9.76
N PHE A 171 10.67 -4.81 8.70
CA PHE A 171 11.50 -5.55 7.76
C PHE A 171 12.57 -4.65 7.12
N ASN A 172 12.18 -3.44 6.72
CA ASN A 172 13.09 -2.47 6.12
C ASN A 172 14.15 -1.97 7.11
N LEU A 173 13.76 -1.57 8.33
CA LEU A 173 14.69 -1.14 9.38
C LEU A 173 15.67 -2.25 9.76
N THR A 174 15.16 -3.47 9.99
CA THR A 174 15.97 -4.66 10.28
C THR A 174 17.00 -4.91 9.19
N THR A 175 16.59 -4.87 7.91
CA THR A 175 17.49 -5.04 6.77
C THR A 175 18.55 -3.95 6.73
N MET A 176 18.18 -2.70 6.96
CA MET A 176 19.13 -1.59 6.98
C MET A 176 20.11 -1.67 8.17
N TYR A 177 19.67 -2.17 9.33
CA TYR A 177 20.55 -2.40 10.48
C TYR A 177 21.58 -3.51 10.23
N GLU A 178 21.20 -4.57 9.53
CA GLU A 178 22.13 -5.61 9.06
C GLU A 178 23.21 -5.04 8.13
N LEU A 179 22.83 -4.09 7.26
CA LEU A 179 23.76 -3.45 6.32
C LEU A 179 24.66 -2.40 6.97
N GLU A 180 24.18 -1.70 8.00
CA GLU A 180 24.89 -0.56 8.61
C GLU A 180 25.80 -0.94 9.77
N SER A 181 25.41 -1.92 10.59
CA SER A 181 25.90 -2.01 11.96
C SER A 181 26.38 -3.38 12.40
N SER A 182 27.50 -3.40 13.11
CA SER A 182 27.92 -4.54 13.95
C SER A 182 27.01 -4.75 15.17
N ARG A 183 26.16 -3.77 15.52
CA ARG A 183 25.19 -3.82 16.63
C ARG A 183 23.76 -4.06 16.14
N SER A 184 23.60 -4.66 14.96
CA SER A 184 22.29 -4.91 14.36
C SER A 184 21.37 -5.70 15.30
N MET A 185 21.90 -6.68 16.04
CA MET A 185 21.11 -7.49 16.97
C MET A 185 20.47 -6.68 18.10
N GLN A 186 21.21 -5.76 18.72
CA GLN A 186 20.67 -4.91 19.78
C GLN A 186 19.55 -4.00 19.25
N LYS A 187 19.74 -3.40 18.06
CA LYS A 187 18.70 -2.55 17.45
C LYS A 187 17.43 -3.35 17.12
N LYS A 188 17.58 -4.57 16.61
CA LYS A 188 16.44 -5.47 16.34
C LYS A 188 15.71 -5.89 17.62
N GLN A 189 16.43 -6.14 18.71
CA GLN A 189 15.83 -6.43 20.02
C GLN A 189 15.03 -5.23 20.55
N SER A 190 15.55 -4.00 20.43
CA SER A 190 14.81 -2.80 20.81
C SER A 190 13.54 -2.62 19.96
N LEU A 191 13.56 -2.96 18.67
CA LEU A 191 12.34 -2.98 17.85
C LEU A 191 11.34 -4.03 18.32
N LEU A 192 11.80 -5.23 18.68
CA LEU A 192 10.94 -6.28 19.23
C LEU A 192 10.25 -5.82 20.52
N GLU A 193 11.00 -5.23 21.45
CA GLU A 193 10.47 -4.69 22.72
C GLU A 193 9.42 -3.60 22.44
N ALA A 194 9.71 -2.69 21.50
CA ALA A 194 8.79 -1.63 21.11
C ALA A 194 7.48 -2.16 20.53
N VAL A 195 7.52 -3.25 19.76
CA VAL A 195 6.34 -3.90 19.17
C VAL A 195 5.59 -4.73 20.21
N ALA A 196 6.27 -5.56 20.99
CA ALA A 196 5.68 -6.43 22.00
C ALA A 196 4.94 -5.65 23.11
N SER A 197 5.34 -4.40 23.38
CA SER A 197 4.62 -3.52 24.30
C SER A 197 3.26 -3.03 23.77
N LYS A 198 2.89 -3.34 22.52
CA LYS A 198 1.76 -2.73 21.80
C LYS A 198 0.91 -3.72 21.02
N GLU A 199 1.55 -4.55 20.22
CA GLU A 199 0.93 -5.63 19.45
C GLU A 199 0.90 -6.87 20.35
N GLY A 200 -0.26 -7.51 20.46
CA GLY A 200 -0.37 -8.81 21.12
C GLY A 200 0.18 -9.94 20.23
N ASP A 201 -0.41 -11.12 20.34
CA ASP A 201 0.06 -12.32 19.62
C ASP A 201 -0.19 -12.30 18.09
N SER A 202 -0.78 -11.24 17.54
CA SER A 202 -1.14 -11.12 16.12
C SER A 202 0.00 -10.69 15.20
N PHE A 203 1.19 -10.45 15.74
CA PHE A 203 2.31 -9.85 15.01
C PHE A 203 3.27 -10.90 14.41
N ASN A 204 3.60 -10.77 13.12
CA ASN A 204 4.57 -11.65 12.47
C ASN A 204 6.03 -11.28 12.83
N THR A 205 6.59 -11.97 13.83
CA THR A 205 7.96 -11.76 14.31
C THR A 205 9.05 -12.08 13.28
N GLN A 206 8.74 -12.77 12.19
CA GLN A 206 9.72 -13.08 11.13
C GLN A 206 10.27 -11.82 10.45
N CYS A 207 9.52 -10.71 10.45
CA CYS A 207 9.99 -9.45 9.87
C CYS A 207 11.20 -8.84 10.61
N LEU A 208 11.50 -9.28 11.84
CA LEU A 208 12.63 -8.82 12.64
C LEU A 208 13.94 -9.56 12.36
N LYS A 209 13.92 -10.63 11.54
CA LYS A 209 15.11 -11.43 11.16
C LYS A 209 16.05 -11.72 12.36
N LEU A 210 15.48 -12.26 13.44
CA LEU A 210 16.20 -12.58 14.68
C LEU A 210 16.82 -13.98 14.69
N ALA A 211 16.50 -14.80 13.68
CA ALA A 211 16.99 -16.16 13.50
C ALA A 211 18.31 -16.18 12.71
#